data_AF-A0A950A835-F1
#
_entry.id   AF-A0A950A835-F1
#
_cell.length_a   1.000
_cell.length_b   1.000
_cell.length_c   1.000
_cell.angle_alpha   90.00
_cell.angle_beta   90.00
_cell.angle_gamma   90.00
#
_symmetry.space_group_name_H-M   'P 1'
#
loop_
_entity.id
_entity.type
_entity.pdbx_description
1 polymer ?
#
loop_
_entity_poly.entity_id
_entity_poly.type
_entity_poly.pdbx_seq_one_letter_code
_entity_poly.pdbx_strand_id
1 'polypeptide(L)'
;PVISPRTATLAGSTFEDFDFDAALKLKPDVVVLDELAHANLPGGVHAKRWQDAEALVKRGIGVLGAVNVQHIESAAPAAERIIGFPVREIVPTSFLKNVDQLVAVDVSPDQLQARLREGKIVRSEDIDRALAGPFRLAALTSMRELMLRLVDQFTVPQVAPERVSTVVALLTDRVDATAYLKRVASIASVFDLAVDIACEPGMSRENCEAAVAKSGGTNTAWPATDGSAPRLDTLSGALIAIPGGELARTLLSRGIDRDILVASGKAPAPQTAAATAAAPSHADNPLRRAYGRLTIYLGSAAGSGKTYAMLDRAHQLKDAGVDVVVGYVETHGRAETARKLEGLEVIPRKVTHAGGIRYEEMDREAILGRKPTVVLVDELAHTNAPGSAAPKRFQDVFAFQAAGINVLTTLNIQHLEGLGDSVTRLTGVTVRETLPDWILDMADDLILIDVSPEILRERLRAGFIYPSNRVEASLSNFFRTENLAALRELALRETVRTRTAEQKPSPVSALVLGVGPRVRDVKLILRGAKLRARFDADYTVVHIQEKGRVTPPEVLADLEAAADAVQARWVYASAADAAKSLVAMARERDALLAVEGARATPRWPRGPTFARRVLEAGAREMLVLQPPTPAA
;
A
#
# COMPACT_ATOMS: atom_id res chain seq x y z
N PRO A 1 11.97 -23.83 30.62
CA PRO A 1 11.31 -24.34 31.84
C PRO A 1 10.05 -23.50 32.10
N VAL A 2 8.97 -24.10 32.62
CA VAL A 2 7.74 -23.37 32.97
C VAL A 2 7.75 -23.13 34.47
N ILE A 3 7.58 -21.88 34.90
CA ILE A 3 7.41 -21.55 36.31
C ILE A 3 6.00 -21.98 36.70
N SER A 4 5.87 -22.85 37.70
CA SER A 4 4.55 -23.26 38.18
C SER A 4 3.80 -22.06 38.73
N PRO A 5 2.51 -21.88 38.38
CA PRO A 5 1.73 -20.76 38.88
C PRO A 5 1.46 -20.92 40.38
N ARG A 6 1.29 -19.80 41.08
CA ARG A 6 0.73 -19.78 42.42
C ARG A 6 -0.79 -19.87 42.33
N THR A 7 -1.42 -20.43 43.36
CA THR A 7 -2.89 -20.54 43.43
C THR A 7 -3.45 -19.63 44.52
N ALA A 8 -4.53 -18.92 44.25
CA ALA A 8 -5.30 -18.23 45.27
C ALA A 8 -6.79 -18.60 45.19
N THR A 9 -7.47 -18.64 46.34
CA THR A 9 -8.90 -18.94 46.40
C THR A 9 -9.69 -17.65 46.60
N LEU A 10 -10.64 -17.40 45.71
CA LEU A 10 -11.48 -16.20 45.69
C LEU A 10 -12.94 -16.62 45.50
N ALA A 11 -13.80 -16.22 46.44
CA ALA A 11 -15.24 -16.55 46.43
C ALA A 11 -15.56 -18.05 46.20
N GLY A 12 -14.73 -18.95 46.75
CA GLY A 12 -14.92 -20.41 46.65
C GLY A 12 -14.33 -21.06 45.39
N SER A 13 -13.72 -20.29 44.49
CA SER A 13 -13.04 -20.79 43.30
C SER A 13 -11.52 -20.61 43.41
N THR A 14 -10.75 -21.59 42.93
CA THR A 14 -9.29 -21.50 42.86
C THR A 14 -8.88 -20.92 41.52
N PHE A 15 -8.00 -19.93 41.55
CA PHE A 15 -7.43 -19.26 40.38
C PHE A 15 -5.91 -19.38 40.41
N GLU A 16 -5.29 -19.42 39.24
CA GLU A 16 -3.85 -19.45 39.04
C GLU A 16 -3.33 -18.06 38.69
N ASP A 17 -2.14 -17.73 39.18
CA ASP A 17 -1.45 -16.47 38.89
C ASP A 17 0.07 -16.68 38.84
N PHE A 18 0.79 -15.69 38.33
CA PHE A 18 2.24 -15.74 38.21
C PHE A 18 2.93 -15.80 39.59
N ASP A 19 3.87 -16.73 39.75
CA ASP A 19 4.69 -16.84 40.96
C ASP A 19 5.98 -16.02 40.82
N PHE A 20 5.91 -14.77 41.27
CA PHE A 20 7.02 -13.83 41.28
C PHE A 20 8.22 -14.33 42.10
N ASP A 21 7.99 -14.93 43.27
CA ASP A 21 9.07 -15.39 44.15
C ASP A 21 9.77 -16.62 43.57
N ALA A 22 9.02 -17.53 42.92
CA ALA A 22 9.61 -18.64 42.19
C ALA A 22 10.47 -18.16 41.02
N ALA A 23 10.04 -17.14 40.28
CA ALA A 23 10.83 -16.53 39.21
C ALA A 23 12.17 -15.97 39.72
N LEU A 24 12.13 -15.25 40.84
CA LEU A 24 13.32 -14.70 41.49
C LEU A 24 14.27 -15.78 42.01
N LYS A 25 13.74 -16.89 42.50
CA LYS A 25 14.55 -18.02 42.96
C LYS A 25 15.24 -18.74 41.79
N LEU A 26 14.53 -18.85 40.66
CA LEU A 26 15.07 -19.48 39.45
C LEU A 26 16.16 -18.64 38.78
N LYS A 27 16.05 -17.29 38.86
CA LYS A 27 16.96 -16.32 38.21
C LYS A 27 17.20 -16.60 36.71
N PRO A 28 16.14 -16.69 35.90
CA PRO A 28 16.30 -16.82 34.45
C PRO A 28 16.86 -15.53 33.85
N ASP A 29 17.49 -15.63 32.67
CA ASP A 29 17.90 -14.44 31.90
C ASP A 29 16.69 -13.64 31.40
N VAL A 30 15.62 -14.34 31.00
CA VAL A 30 14.38 -13.76 30.48
C VAL A 30 13.15 -14.53 30.99
N VAL A 31 12.10 -13.81 31.37
CA VAL A 31 10.77 -14.34 31.70
C VAL A 31 9.76 -13.90 30.64
N VAL A 32 8.89 -14.82 30.22
CA VAL A 32 7.73 -14.51 29.37
C VAL A 32 6.51 -14.31 30.25
N LEU A 33 5.87 -13.14 30.17
CA LEU A 33 4.76 -12.70 31.01
C LEU A 33 3.62 -12.16 30.15
N ASP A 34 2.59 -12.96 29.95
CA ASP A 34 1.40 -12.54 29.20
C ASP A 34 0.45 -11.68 30.06
N GLU A 35 -0.42 -10.91 29.39
CA GLU A 35 -1.44 -10.06 30.00
C GLU A 35 -0.88 -9.07 31.04
N LEU A 36 0.01 -8.16 30.64
CA LEU A 36 0.64 -7.20 31.58
C LEU A 36 -0.36 -6.32 32.36
N ALA A 37 -1.59 -6.14 31.85
CA ALA A 37 -2.65 -5.38 32.49
C ALA A 37 -3.32 -6.11 33.68
N HIS A 38 -3.14 -7.43 33.75
CA HIS A 38 -3.81 -8.32 34.70
C HIS A 38 -3.69 -7.83 36.14
N ALA A 39 -4.81 -7.86 36.87
CA ALA A 39 -4.84 -7.70 38.32
C ALA A 39 -4.39 -8.98 39.01
N ASN A 40 -3.25 -8.94 39.68
CA ASN A 40 -2.73 -10.11 40.40
C ASN A 40 -3.69 -10.52 41.53
N LEU A 41 -3.71 -11.82 41.80
CA LEU A 41 -4.55 -12.39 42.84
C LEU A 41 -4.07 -11.96 44.24
N PRO A 42 -4.97 -11.86 45.23
CA PRO A 42 -4.63 -11.52 46.61
C PRO A 42 -3.50 -12.37 47.19
N GLY A 43 -2.60 -11.72 47.95
CA GLY A 43 -1.39 -12.34 48.49
C GLY A 43 -0.23 -12.43 47.50
N GLY A 44 -0.33 -11.81 46.32
CA GLY A 44 0.79 -11.58 45.41
C GLY A 44 1.66 -10.42 45.90
N VAL A 45 2.91 -10.34 45.44
CA VAL A 45 3.87 -9.30 45.86
C VAL A 45 3.43 -7.91 45.39
N HIS A 46 2.92 -7.84 44.16
CA HIS A 46 2.41 -6.60 43.57
C HIS A 46 0.93 -6.76 43.18
N ALA A 47 0.23 -5.62 43.05
CA ALA A 47 -1.19 -5.61 42.70
C ALA A 47 -1.45 -5.83 41.20
N LYS A 48 -0.46 -5.53 40.35
CA LYS A 48 -0.56 -5.61 38.90
C LYS A 48 0.64 -6.33 38.29
N ARG A 49 0.41 -7.12 37.25
CA ARG A 49 1.45 -7.90 36.58
C ARG A 49 2.56 -7.05 35.94
N TRP A 50 2.24 -5.86 35.43
CA TRP A 50 3.27 -4.93 34.95
C TRP A 50 4.23 -4.48 36.06
N GLN A 51 3.81 -4.46 37.33
CA GLN A 51 4.69 -4.15 38.47
C GLN A 51 5.65 -5.31 38.75
N ASP A 52 5.20 -6.56 38.60
CA ASP A 52 6.09 -7.73 38.65
C ASP A 52 7.15 -7.63 37.55
N ALA A 53 6.74 -7.30 36.32
CA ALA A 53 7.66 -7.13 35.21
C ALA A 53 8.71 -6.03 35.49
N GLU A 54 8.27 -4.87 35.99
CA GLU A 54 9.18 -3.78 36.36
C GLU A 54 10.15 -4.20 37.47
N ALA A 55 9.67 -4.95 38.48
CA ALA A 55 10.50 -5.43 39.58
C ALA A 55 11.51 -6.51 39.16
N LEU A 56 11.16 -7.36 38.19
CA LEU A 56 12.08 -8.34 37.57
C LEU A 56 13.20 -7.62 36.81
N VAL A 57 12.85 -6.64 35.98
CA VAL A 57 13.82 -5.85 35.19
C VAL A 57 14.80 -5.11 36.11
N LYS A 58 14.30 -4.49 37.20
CA LYS A 58 15.15 -3.84 38.23
C LYS A 58 16.14 -4.80 38.89
N ARG A 59 15.91 -6.11 38.82
CA ARG A 59 16.79 -7.17 39.36
C ARG A 59 17.64 -7.83 38.28
N GLY A 60 17.67 -7.30 37.06
CA GLY A 60 18.47 -7.79 35.95
C GLY A 60 17.87 -9.00 35.22
N ILE A 61 16.59 -9.29 35.43
CA ILE A 61 15.87 -10.34 34.72
C ILE A 61 15.08 -9.69 33.58
N GLY A 62 15.37 -10.06 32.33
CA GLY A 62 14.64 -9.56 31.16
C GLY A 62 13.19 -10.03 31.15
N VAL A 63 12.29 -9.25 30.55
CA VAL A 63 10.87 -9.61 30.45
C VAL A 63 10.39 -9.43 29.02
N LEU A 64 9.79 -10.49 28.47
CA LEU A 64 8.97 -10.44 27.26
C LEU A 64 7.51 -10.44 27.67
N GLY A 65 6.79 -9.35 27.42
CA GLY A 65 5.39 -9.23 27.78
C GLY A 65 4.48 -8.81 26.64
N ALA A 66 3.18 -9.07 26.81
CA ALA A 66 2.14 -8.69 25.85
C ALA A 66 1.01 -7.93 26.53
N VAL A 67 0.43 -6.98 25.80
CA VAL A 67 -0.67 -6.14 26.28
C VAL A 67 -1.52 -5.68 25.09
N ASN A 68 -2.84 -5.72 25.23
CA ASN A 68 -3.75 -5.15 24.23
C ASN A 68 -3.85 -3.63 24.41
N VAL A 69 -3.91 -2.89 23.30
CA VAL A 69 -3.93 -1.41 23.28
C VAL A 69 -5.01 -0.79 24.19
N GLN A 70 -6.16 -1.44 24.35
CA GLN A 70 -7.26 -0.95 25.19
C GLN A 70 -6.87 -0.76 26.65
N HIS A 71 -5.87 -1.50 27.14
CA HIS A 71 -5.42 -1.44 28.52
C HIS A 71 -4.36 -0.35 28.75
N ILE A 72 -3.95 0.39 27.73
CA ILE A 72 -2.96 1.45 27.90
C ILE A 72 -3.68 2.74 28.34
N GLU A 73 -3.22 3.34 29.43
CA GLU A 73 -3.83 4.53 30.03
C GLU A 73 -4.17 5.64 29.02
N SER A 74 -3.25 5.98 28.11
CA SER A 74 -3.47 7.01 27.09
C SER A 74 -4.48 6.62 26.00
N ALA A 75 -4.71 5.32 25.78
CA ALA A 75 -5.58 4.78 24.73
C ALA A 75 -6.95 4.33 25.26
N ALA A 76 -7.06 3.99 26.54
CA ALA A 76 -8.26 3.40 27.15
C ALA A 76 -9.53 4.24 26.92
N PRO A 77 -9.56 5.58 27.09
CA PRO A 77 -10.77 6.37 26.85
C PRO A 77 -11.26 6.32 25.40
N ALA A 78 -10.35 6.20 24.43
CA ALA A 78 -10.71 6.02 23.03
C ALA A 78 -11.22 4.60 22.77
N ALA A 79 -10.53 3.59 23.33
CA ALA A 79 -10.93 2.19 23.23
C ALA A 79 -12.34 1.95 23.79
N GLU A 80 -12.67 2.48 24.97
CA GLU A 80 -14.00 2.37 25.60
C GLU A 80 -15.12 2.89 24.68
N ARG A 81 -14.90 4.02 24.00
CA ARG A 81 -15.86 4.56 23.01
C ARG A 81 -16.02 3.66 21.79
N ILE A 82 -14.96 2.98 21.37
CA ILE A 82 -14.97 2.09 20.21
C ILE A 82 -15.71 0.77 20.53
N ILE A 83 -15.40 0.18 21.69
CA ILE A 83 -15.89 -1.15 22.10
C ILE A 83 -17.22 -1.10 22.87
N GLY A 84 -17.55 0.03 23.51
CA GLY A 84 -18.80 0.23 24.26
C GLY A 84 -18.81 -0.35 25.68
N PHE A 85 -17.64 -0.74 26.22
CA PHE A 85 -17.50 -1.31 27.57
C PHE A 85 -16.34 -0.64 28.31
N PRO A 86 -16.44 -0.49 29.65
CA PRO A 86 -15.37 0.09 30.45
C PRO A 86 -14.15 -0.82 30.54
N VAL A 87 -12.95 -0.25 30.44
CA VAL A 87 -11.68 -0.96 30.61
C VAL A 87 -11.18 -0.73 32.03
N ARG A 88 -11.19 -1.78 32.86
CA ARG A 88 -10.83 -1.67 34.29
C ARG A 88 -9.35 -1.93 34.57
N GLU A 89 -8.70 -2.70 33.72
CA GLU A 89 -7.31 -3.07 33.87
C GLU A 89 -6.45 -2.17 33.01
N ILE A 90 -5.64 -1.33 33.66
CA ILE A 90 -4.87 -0.27 33.01
C ILE A 90 -3.38 -0.42 33.33
N VAL A 91 -2.56 -0.25 32.29
CA VAL A 91 -1.11 -0.12 32.35
C VAL A 91 -0.77 1.36 32.16
N PRO A 92 0.01 1.97 33.09
CA PRO A 92 0.40 3.37 32.98
C PRO A 92 1.21 3.66 31.72
N THR A 93 1.00 4.83 31.11
CA THR A 93 1.77 5.25 29.94
C THR A 93 3.27 5.36 30.26
N SER A 94 3.61 5.69 31.50
CA SER A 94 5.00 5.77 31.99
C SER A 94 5.72 4.41 32.00
N PHE A 95 5.01 3.31 32.20
CA PHE A 95 5.60 1.97 32.11
C PHE A 95 6.09 1.70 30.69
N LEU A 96 5.27 2.03 29.68
CA LEU A 96 5.65 1.88 28.27
C LEU A 96 6.80 2.80 27.85
N LYS A 97 6.97 3.98 28.46
CA LYS A 97 8.11 4.87 28.15
C LYS A 97 9.47 4.29 28.57
N ASN A 98 9.46 3.34 29.50
CA ASN A 98 10.67 2.78 30.10
C ASN A 98 11.00 1.38 29.57
N VAL A 99 10.23 0.85 28.61
CA VAL A 99 10.56 -0.44 28.00
C VAL A 99 11.70 -0.28 27.01
N ASP A 100 12.60 -1.26 26.97
CA ASP A 100 13.72 -1.25 26.01
C ASP A 100 13.22 -1.34 24.57
N GLN A 101 12.17 -2.14 24.35
CA GLN A 101 11.58 -2.39 23.04
C GLN A 101 10.06 -2.54 23.14
N LEU A 102 9.34 -1.82 22.29
CA LEU A 102 7.90 -1.98 22.07
C LEU A 102 7.71 -2.40 20.62
N VAL A 103 6.89 -3.42 20.34
CA VAL A 103 6.65 -3.95 18.97
C VAL A 103 5.14 -4.11 18.76
N ALA A 104 4.64 -3.65 17.61
CA ALA A 104 3.25 -3.87 17.21
C ALA A 104 3.04 -5.31 16.69
N VAL A 105 2.07 -6.04 17.25
CA VAL A 105 1.62 -7.32 16.70
C VAL A 105 0.35 -7.08 15.89
N ASP A 106 0.54 -6.87 14.58
CA ASP A 106 -0.54 -6.48 13.69
C ASP A 106 -1.22 -7.67 12.99
N VAL A 107 -2.55 -7.65 12.97
CA VAL A 107 -3.39 -8.63 12.29
C VAL A 107 -4.54 -7.89 11.63
N SER A 108 -4.93 -8.31 10.42
CA SER A 108 -6.05 -7.64 9.76
C SER A 108 -7.38 -7.91 10.47
N PRO A 109 -8.31 -6.93 10.51
CA PRO A 109 -9.62 -7.11 11.12
C PRO A 109 -10.41 -8.31 10.55
N ASP A 110 -10.33 -8.53 9.24
CA ASP A 110 -10.95 -9.68 8.58
C ASP A 110 -10.35 -11.00 9.05
N GLN A 111 -9.03 -11.07 9.23
CA GLN A 111 -8.36 -12.26 9.77
C GLN A 111 -8.76 -12.53 11.22
N LEU A 112 -8.89 -11.49 12.05
CA LEU A 112 -9.38 -11.64 13.43
C LEU A 112 -10.82 -12.15 13.47
N GLN A 113 -11.71 -11.64 12.62
CA GLN A 113 -13.08 -12.15 12.52
C GLN A 113 -13.13 -13.60 12.03
N ALA A 114 -12.30 -13.98 11.06
CA ALA A 114 -12.21 -15.36 10.59
C ALA A 114 -11.79 -16.29 11.74
N ARG A 115 -10.74 -15.95 12.48
CA ARG A 115 -10.30 -16.72 13.66
C ARG A 115 -11.37 -16.82 14.74
N LEU A 116 -12.15 -15.75 14.95
CA LEU A 116 -13.26 -15.75 15.89
C LEU A 116 -14.36 -16.73 15.47
N ARG A 117 -14.76 -16.70 14.19
CA ARG A 117 -15.78 -17.61 13.61
C ARG A 117 -15.35 -19.08 13.65
N GLU A 118 -14.05 -19.33 13.54
CA GLU A 118 -13.45 -20.66 13.69
C GLU A 118 -13.38 -21.14 15.16
N GLY A 119 -13.83 -20.34 16.13
CA GLY A 119 -13.78 -20.67 17.56
C GLY A 119 -12.37 -20.63 18.16
N LYS A 120 -11.41 -19.98 17.50
CA LYS A 120 -10.00 -19.91 17.93
C LYS A 120 -9.71 -18.78 18.94
N ILE A 121 -10.70 -17.95 19.26
CA ILE A 121 -10.54 -16.76 20.13
C ILE A 121 -11.48 -16.83 21.33
N VAL A 122 -12.76 -17.11 21.11
CA VAL A 122 -13.77 -17.27 22.17
C VAL A 122 -14.47 -18.61 22.04
N ARG A 123 -15.13 -19.04 23.11
CA ARG A 123 -15.97 -20.25 23.11
C ARG A 123 -17.10 -20.09 22.09
N SER A 124 -17.50 -21.19 21.46
CA SER A 124 -18.47 -21.17 20.34
C SER A 124 -19.79 -20.48 20.66
N GLU A 125 -20.26 -20.58 21.91
CA GLU A 125 -21.49 -19.96 22.41
C GLU A 125 -21.44 -18.41 22.51
N ASP A 126 -20.24 -17.82 22.55
CA ASP A 126 -20.04 -16.38 22.69
C ASP A 126 -19.70 -15.67 21.37
N ILE A 127 -19.53 -16.43 20.26
CA ILE A 127 -19.08 -15.89 18.97
C ILE A 127 -19.99 -14.77 18.47
N ASP A 128 -21.31 -14.98 18.46
CA ASP A 128 -22.26 -14.00 17.93
C ASP A 128 -22.29 -12.71 18.75
N ARG A 129 -22.21 -12.84 20.08
CA ARG A 129 -22.12 -11.69 21.00
C ARG A 129 -20.82 -10.93 20.78
N ALA A 130 -19.71 -11.63 20.61
CA ALA A 130 -18.41 -11.03 20.34
C ALA A 130 -18.41 -10.28 18.99
N LEU A 131 -18.97 -10.87 17.94
CA LEU A 131 -19.10 -10.26 16.60
C LEU A 131 -20.03 -9.03 16.58
N ALA A 132 -21.07 -9.01 17.43
CA ALA A 132 -21.97 -7.87 17.58
C ALA A 132 -21.39 -6.74 18.44
N GLY A 133 -20.39 -7.03 19.28
CA GLY A 133 -19.76 -6.08 20.20
C GLY A 133 -18.31 -5.76 19.83
N PRO A 134 -17.32 -6.17 20.64
CA PRO A 134 -15.92 -5.74 20.50
C PRO A 134 -15.23 -6.24 19.23
N PHE A 135 -15.73 -7.31 18.60
CA PHE A 135 -15.16 -7.89 17.38
C PHE A 135 -15.93 -7.54 16.10
N ARG A 136 -16.80 -6.52 16.14
CA ARG A 136 -17.37 -5.95 14.90
C ARG A 136 -16.26 -5.32 14.06
N LEU A 137 -16.36 -5.41 12.73
CA LEU A 137 -15.28 -5.03 11.81
C LEU A 137 -14.82 -3.58 12.01
N ALA A 138 -15.76 -2.66 12.17
CA ALA A 138 -15.46 -1.26 12.43
C ALA A 138 -14.74 -1.04 13.77
N ALA A 139 -15.08 -1.79 14.83
CA ALA A 139 -14.38 -1.68 16.11
C ALA A 139 -12.95 -2.21 16.00
N LEU A 140 -12.76 -3.38 15.39
CA LEU A 140 -11.42 -3.95 15.15
C LEU A 140 -10.55 -3.03 14.30
N THR A 141 -11.13 -2.37 13.29
CA THR A 141 -10.44 -1.39 12.44
C THR A 141 -9.98 -0.20 13.27
N SER A 142 -10.87 0.43 14.05
CA SER A 142 -10.50 1.56 14.90
C SER A 142 -9.52 1.18 16.03
N MET A 143 -9.65 -0.02 16.61
CA MET A 143 -8.72 -0.53 17.62
C MET A 143 -7.32 -0.75 17.05
N ARG A 144 -7.24 -1.29 15.83
CA ARG A 144 -5.99 -1.46 15.10
C ARG A 144 -5.33 -0.12 14.78
N GLU A 145 -6.09 0.87 14.31
CA GLU A 145 -5.59 2.23 14.09
C GLU A 145 -5.08 2.88 15.38
N LEU A 146 -5.82 2.72 16.48
CA LEU A 146 -5.42 3.21 17.79
C LEU A 146 -4.09 2.56 18.24
N MET A 147 -3.91 1.26 18.02
CA MET A 147 -2.66 0.55 18.29
C MET A 147 -1.50 1.11 17.46
N LEU A 148 -1.67 1.25 16.14
CA LEU A 148 -0.61 1.73 15.26
C LEU A 148 -0.20 3.17 15.61
N ARG A 149 -1.17 4.06 15.89
CA ARG A 149 -0.89 5.43 16.35
C ARG A 149 -0.20 5.48 17.70
N LEU A 150 -0.59 4.59 18.63
CA LEU A 150 0.07 4.51 19.93
C LEU A 150 1.54 4.15 19.76
N VAL A 151 1.84 3.09 19.00
CA VAL A 151 3.22 2.65 18.75
C VAL A 151 4.03 3.75 18.07
N ASP A 152 3.43 4.44 17.08
CA ASP A 152 4.04 5.59 16.39
C ASP A 152 4.46 6.72 17.36
N GLN A 153 3.68 7.00 18.41
CA GLN A 153 4.02 8.00 19.44
C GLN A 153 5.23 7.63 20.31
N PHE A 154 5.54 6.34 20.43
CA PHE A 154 6.68 5.85 21.22
C PHE A 154 7.93 5.61 20.37
N THR A 155 7.80 5.59 19.04
CA THR A 155 8.96 5.70 18.15
C THR A 155 9.51 7.12 18.22
N VAL A 156 10.79 7.27 18.59
CA VAL A 156 11.46 8.58 18.62
C VAL A 156 11.43 9.17 17.21
N PRO A 157 10.78 10.32 16.97
CA PRO A 157 10.74 10.91 15.63
C PRO A 157 12.14 11.37 15.26
N GLN A 158 12.79 10.64 14.35
CA GLN A 158 14.08 11.04 13.77
C GLN A 158 13.88 11.70 12.39
N VAL A 159 12.67 11.61 11.82
CA VAL A 159 12.37 12.10 10.49
C VAL A 159 11.20 13.09 10.56
N ALA A 160 11.47 14.36 10.24
CA ALA A 160 10.43 15.37 10.10
C ALA A 160 9.42 14.96 9.01
N PRO A 161 8.14 15.36 9.14
CA PRO A 161 7.06 14.88 8.27
C PRO A 161 7.10 15.53 6.89
N GLU A 162 8.02 15.12 6.02
CA GLU A 162 7.91 15.42 4.59
C GLU A 162 7.01 14.36 3.93
N ARG A 163 6.15 14.81 3.01
CA ARG A 163 5.22 13.94 2.27
C ARG A 163 6.02 13.10 1.29
N VAL A 164 5.69 11.81 1.26
CA VAL A 164 6.58 10.75 0.79
C VAL A 164 6.56 10.58 -0.72
N SER A 165 5.43 10.68 -1.42
CA SER A 165 5.40 10.66 -2.89
C SER A 165 4.96 11.99 -3.45
N THR A 166 5.44 12.40 -4.63
CA THR A 166 5.13 13.71 -5.20
C THR A 166 4.43 13.63 -6.57
N VAL A 167 3.52 14.58 -6.79
CA VAL A 167 3.14 15.03 -8.13
C VAL A 167 4.09 16.15 -8.50
N VAL A 168 4.72 16.06 -9.67
CA VAL A 168 5.56 17.14 -10.18
C VAL A 168 4.70 18.02 -11.08
N ALA A 169 4.38 19.22 -10.62
CA ALA A 169 3.65 20.24 -11.35
C ALA A 169 4.61 21.11 -12.15
N LEU A 170 4.62 20.94 -13.48
CA LEU A 170 5.29 21.87 -14.36
C LEU A 170 4.51 23.19 -14.38
N LEU A 171 5.16 24.30 -14.04
CA LEU A 171 4.56 25.62 -14.00
C LEU A 171 5.17 26.52 -15.08
N THR A 172 4.31 27.04 -15.96
CA THR A 172 4.68 27.97 -17.04
C THR A 172 4.09 29.36 -16.75
N ASP A 173 4.68 30.41 -17.30
CA ASP A 173 4.18 31.80 -17.17
C ASP A 173 2.81 32.05 -17.84
N ARG A 174 2.37 31.12 -18.71
CA ARG A 174 1.15 31.24 -19.52
C ARG A 174 -0.14 30.76 -18.85
N VAL A 175 -0.09 30.39 -17.57
CA VAL A 175 -1.26 29.90 -16.83
C VAL A 175 -1.46 30.64 -15.51
N ASP A 176 -2.70 30.68 -15.02
CA ASP A 176 -2.97 31.07 -13.63
C ASP A 176 -2.38 30.02 -12.69
N ALA A 177 -1.20 30.34 -12.16
CA ALA A 177 -0.45 29.47 -11.26
C ALA A 177 -1.26 29.03 -10.04
N THR A 178 -2.07 29.94 -9.48
CA THR A 178 -2.82 29.66 -8.24
C THR A 178 -3.92 28.64 -8.54
N ALA A 179 -4.70 28.89 -9.59
CA ALA A 179 -5.83 28.06 -9.93
C ALA A 179 -5.39 26.67 -10.46
N TYR A 180 -4.30 26.63 -11.24
CA TYR A 180 -3.67 25.40 -11.69
C TYR A 180 -3.13 24.56 -10.52
N LEU A 181 -2.28 25.14 -9.66
CA LEU A 181 -1.69 24.40 -8.54
C LEU A 181 -2.75 23.97 -7.52
N LYS A 182 -3.80 24.76 -7.29
CA LYS A 182 -4.93 24.36 -6.44
C LYS A 182 -5.63 23.11 -7.00
N ARG A 183 -5.85 23.03 -8.32
CA ARG A 183 -6.46 21.86 -8.94
C ARG A 183 -5.53 20.65 -8.88
N VAL A 184 -4.24 20.83 -9.17
CA VAL A 184 -3.23 19.76 -9.05
C VAL A 184 -3.17 19.24 -7.62
N ALA A 185 -3.08 20.11 -6.62
CA ALA A 185 -3.11 19.73 -5.21
C ALA A 185 -4.40 18.99 -4.82
N SER A 186 -5.53 19.39 -5.39
CA SER A 186 -6.82 18.73 -5.16
C SER A 186 -6.81 17.29 -5.67
N ILE A 187 -6.32 17.05 -6.89
CA ILE A 187 -6.20 15.69 -7.45
C ILE A 187 -5.12 14.90 -6.71
N ALA A 188 -3.97 15.52 -6.44
CA ALA A 188 -2.86 14.94 -5.68
C ALA A 188 -3.30 14.45 -4.31
N SER A 189 -4.20 15.19 -3.63
CA SER A 189 -4.68 14.80 -2.30
C SER A 189 -5.48 13.50 -2.26
N VAL A 190 -6.10 13.09 -3.37
CA VAL A 190 -6.77 11.76 -3.49
C VAL A 190 -5.74 10.63 -3.53
N PHE A 191 -4.57 10.91 -4.11
CA PHE A 191 -3.45 9.99 -4.16
C PHE A 191 -2.46 10.21 -3.00
N ASP A 192 -2.79 11.15 -2.10
CA ASP A 192 -1.97 11.65 -1.01
C ASP A 192 -0.51 11.95 -1.43
N LEU A 193 -0.39 12.59 -2.61
CA LEU A 193 0.87 13.06 -3.16
C LEU A 193 1.19 14.47 -2.63
N ALA A 194 2.44 14.70 -2.25
CA ALA A 194 3.03 16.04 -2.14
C ALA A 194 3.01 16.73 -3.50
N VAL A 195 3.08 18.07 -3.52
CA VAL A 195 3.17 18.82 -4.76
C VAL A 195 4.57 19.40 -4.86
N ASP A 196 5.35 18.93 -5.82
CA ASP A 196 6.61 19.56 -6.21
C ASP A 196 6.35 20.43 -7.42
N ILE A 197 6.98 21.60 -7.47
CA ILE A 197 6.73 22.61 -8.48
C ILE A 197 8.03 22.83 -9.22
N ALA A 198 8.01 22.56 -10.53
CA ALA A 198 9.11 22.86 -11.42
C ALA A 198 8.71 24.08 -12.25
N CYS A 199 9.36 25.21 -12.01
CA CYS A 199 9.10 26.45 -12.75
C CYS A 199 9.90 26.51 -14.06
N GLU A 200 9.25 26.92 -15.15
CA GLU A 200 9.91 27.07 -16.45
C GLU A 200 11.07 28.08 -16.37
N PRO A 201 12.23 27.83 -17.02
CA PRO A 201 13.40 28.70 -16.92
C PRO A 201 13.18 30.17 -17.31
N GLY A 202 12.16 30.45 -18.13
CA GLY A 202 11.77 31.82 -18.52
C GLY A 202 10.88 32.56 -17.51
N MET A 203 10.40 31.87 -16.47
CA MET A 203 9.52 32.44 -15.45
C MET A 203 10.31 33.28 -14.44
N SER A 204 9.76 34.45 -14.05
CA SER A 204 10.43 35.27 -13.03
C SER A 204 10.51 34.54 -11.69
N ARG A 205 11.65 34.69 -11.00
CA ARG A 205 11.90 34.06 -9.70
C ARG A 205 10.84 34.43 -8.66
N GLU A 206 10.42 35.69 -8.64
CA GLU A 206 9.37 36.19 -7.74
C GLU A 206 8.02 35.50 -7.97
N ASN A 207 7.62 35.27 -9.23
CA ASN A 207 6.37 34.59 -9.54
C ASN A 207 6.43 33.10 -9.16
N CYS A 208 7.58 32.45 -9.36
CA CYS A 208 7.79 31.07 -8.96
C CYS A 208 7.75 30.90 -7.43
N GLU A 209 8.50 31.72 -6.69
CA GLU A 209 8.54 31.69 -5.22
C GLU A 209 7.14 31.98 -4.63
N ALA A 210 6.41 32.94 -5.19
CA ALA A 210 5.04 33.23 -4.77
C ALA A 210 4.06 32.07 -5.02
N ALA A 211 4.20 31.35 -6.14
CA ALA A 211 3.38 30.19 -6.47
C ALA A 211 3.67 28.99 -5.55
N VAL A 212 4.94 28.75 -5.24
CA VAL A 212 5.40 27.72 -4.29
C VAL A 212 4.88 28.02 -2.88
N ALA A 213 5.06 29.25 -2.40
CA ALA A 213 4.62 29.65 -1.06
C ALA A 213 3.10 29.53 -0.87
N LYS A 214 2.29 29.89 -1.87
CA LYS A 214 0.81 29.84 -1.79
C LYS A 214 0.23 28.43 -1.87
N SER A 215 0.93 27.51 -2.52
CA SER A 215 0.45 26.13 -2.72
C SER A 215 0.93 25.16 -1.64
N GLY A 216 1.93 25.55 -0.85
CA GLY A 216 2.55 24.67 0.15
C GLY A 216 3.34 23.52 -0.49
N GLY A 217 3.73 23.66 -1.76
CA GLY A 217 4.57 22.71 -2.47
C GLY A 217 6.06 22.94 -2.24
N THR A 218 6.90 22.02 -2.70
CA THR A 218 8.36 22.21 -2.71
C THR A 218 8.84 22.66 -4.09
N ASN A 219 9.88 23.50 -4.15
CA ASN A 219 10.46 23.90 -5.43
C ASN A 219 11.46 22.83 -5.91
N THR A 220 11.31 22.37 -7.15
CA THR A 220 12.21 21.39 -7.77
C THR A 220 12.76 21.90 -9.09
N ALA A 221 13.83 21.28 -9.58
CA ALA A 221 14.48 21.69 -10.82
C ALA A 221 13.59 21.40 -12.04
N TRP A 222 13.58 22.33 -13.00
CA TRP A 222 12.97 22.07 -14.30
C TRP A 222 13.70 20.91 -15.01
N PRO A 223 12.97 19.96 -15.62
CA PRO A 223 13.57 18.83 -16.31
C PRO A 223 14.47 19.27 -17.48
N ALA A 224 15.47 18.45 -17.78
CA ALA A 224 16.34 18.69 -18.94
C ALA A 224 15.50 18.75 -20.23
N THR A 225 15.88 19.59 -21.19
CA THR A 225 15.14 19.72 -22.46
C THR A 225 15.81 18.94 -23.58
N ASP A 226 14.98 18.35 -24.45
CA ASP A 226 15.39 17.80 -25.74
C ASP A 226 14.74 18.63 -26.86
N GLY A 227 15.50 19.63 -27.32
CA GLY A 227 15.00 20.72 -28.14
C GLY A 227 14.06 21.63 -27.34
N SER A 228 12.82 21.79 -27.80
CA SER A 228 11.80 22.62 -27.14
C SER A 228 10.93 21.88 -26.11
N ALA A 229 11.16 20.59 -25.86
CA ALA A 229 10.33 19.79 -24.97
C ALA A 229 11.10 19.29 -23.74
N PRO A 230 10.50 19.34 -22.54
CA PRO A 230 11.11 18.75 -21.35
C PRO A 230 11.12 17.22 -21.40
N ARG A 231 12.20 16.63 -20.91
CA ARG A 231 12.41 15.20 -20.72
C ARG A 231 11.78 14.76 -19.41
N LEU A 232 10.61 14.14 -19.52
CA LEU A 232 9.84 13.71 -18.34
C LEU A 232 10.48 12.52 -17.61
N ASP A 233 11.36 11.76 -18.28
CA ASP A 233 12.10 10.63 -17.70
C ASP A 233 13.12 11.05 -16.63
N THR A 234 13.47 12.34 -16.58
CA THR A 234 14.39 12.88 -15.56
C THR A 234 13.68 13.34 -14.28
N LEU A 235 12.35 13.24 -14.21
CA LEU A 235 11.57 13.66 -13.04
C LEU A 235 11.25 12.47 -12.12
N SER A 236 11.50 12.66 -10.84
CA SER A 236 11.23 11.67 -9.78
C SER A 236 9.84 11.89 -9.17
N GLY A 237 8.78 11.63 -9.95
CA GLY A 237 7.39 11.81 -9.49
C GLY A 237 6.45 10.68 -9.92
N ALA A 238 5.49 10.33 -9.06
CA ALA A 238 4.49 9.28 -9.33
C ALA A 238 3.46 9.70 -10.40
N LEU A 239 3.22 11.01 -10.51
CA LEU A 239 2.36 11.64 -11.50
C LEU A 239 2.99 12.95 -11.96
N ILE A 240 2.91 13.25 -13.25
CA ILE A 240 3.37 14.53 -13.79
C ILE A 240 2.15 15.37 -14.15
N ALA A 241 2.01 16.52 -13.51
CA ALA A 241 0.98 17.48 -13.84
C ALA A 241 1.54 18.53 -14.81
N ILE A 242 0.85 18.74 -15.93
CA ILE A 242 1.21 19.77 -16.91
C ILE A 242 0.02 20.69 -17.21
N PRO A 243 0.27 21.98 -17.45
CA PRO A 243 -0.76 22.90 -17.89
C PRO A 243 -1.22 22.54 -19.29
N GLY A 244 -2.52 22.70 -19.55
CA GLY A 244 -3.03 22.69 -20.92
C GLY A 244 -2.37 23.76 -21.80
N GLY A 245 -2.37 23.58 -23.12
CA GLY A 245 -1.82 24.55 -24.07
C GLY A 245 -0.62 24.00 -24.85
N GLU A 246 0.36 24.86 -25.17
CA GLU A 246 1.47 24.51 -26.07
C GLU A 246 2.40 23.44 -25.48
N LEU A 247 2.72 23.52 -24.18
CA LEU A 247 3.53 22.52 -23.50
C LEU A 247 2.89 21.12 -23.57
N ALA A 248 1.60 21.02 -23.24
CA ALA A 248 0.85 19.78 -23.35
C ALA A 248 0.76 19.28 -24.81
N ARG A 249 0.57 20.17 -25.80
CA ARG A 249 0.60 19.75 -27.22
C ARG A 249 1.95 19.16 -27.61
N THR A 250 3.04 19.79 -27.19
CA THR A 250 4.40 19.33 -27.50
C THR A 250 4.69 17.98 -26.84
N LEU A 251 4.37 17.82 -25.56
CA LEU A 251 4.61 16.58 -24.81
C LEU A 251 3.75 15.43 -25.34
N LEU A 252 2.44 15.65 -25.55
CA LEU A 252 1.52 14.63 -26.06
C LEU A 252 1.77 14.26 -27.52
N SER A 253 2.65 14.99 -28.23
CA SER A 253 3.09 14.61 -29.58
C SER A 253 4.18 13.53 -29.57
N ARG A 254 4.80 13.25 -28.42
CA ARG A 254 5.88 12.28 -28.27
C ARG A 254 5.39 11.03 -27.54
N GLY A 255 6.20 9.98 -27.57
CA GLY A 255 6.01 8.84 -26.68
C GLY A 255 6.29 9.25 -25.24
N ILE A 256 5.43 8.86 -24.31
CA ILE A 256 5.54 9.19 -22.90
C ILE A 256 5.48 7.86 -22.13
N ASP A 257 6.34 7.69 -21.14
CA ASP A 257 6.49 6.48 -20.33
C ASP A 257 5.86 6.61 -18.93
N ARG A 258 5.30 7.78 -18.62
CA ARG A 258 4.63 8.10 -17.36
C ARG A 258 3.18 8.53 -17.56
N ASP A 259 2.39 8.42 -16.50
CA ASP A 259 1.06 9.00 -16.46
C ASP A 259 1.15 10.51 -16.37
N ILE A 260 0.26 11.20 -17.09
CA ILE A 260 0.19 12.65 -17.10
C ILE A 260 -1.19 13.11 -16.70
N LEU A 261 -1.25 14.07 -15.79
CA LEU A 261 -2.42 14.90 -15.54
C LEU A 261 -2.29 16.19 -16.35
N VAL A 262 -3.12 16.35 -17.36
CA VAL A 262 -3.29 17.67 -18.00
C VAL A 262 -4.38 18.39 -17.24
N ALA A 263 -4.04 19.51 -16.61
CA ALA A 263 -5.01 20.33 -15.88
C ALA A 263 -5.04 21.76 -16.43
N SER A 264 -6.23 22.35 -16.42
CA SER A 264 -6.39 23.80 -16.61
C SER A 264 -6.85 24.41 -15.29
N GLY A 265 -6.40 25.63 -14.99
CA GLY A 265 -6.77 26.31 -13.74
C GLY A 265 -8.26 26.64 -13.57
N LYS A 266 -9.12 26.33 -14.55
CA LYS A 266 -10.55 26.61 -14.46
C LYS A 266 -11.26 25.37 -13.89
N ALA A 267 -11.42 25.35 -12.56
CA ALA A 267 -12.15 24.28 -11.86
C ALA A 267 -13.58 24.13 -12.40
N PRO A 268 -14.11 22.91 -12.52
CA PRO A 268 -15.55 22.72 -12.59
C PRO A 268 -16.22 23.19 -11.30
N ALA A 269 -17.46 23.67 -11.41
CA ALA A 269 -18.19 24.23 -10.27
C ALA A 269 -18.50 23.11 -9.26
N PRO A 270 -18.23 23.28 -7.96
CA PRO A 270 -18.60 22.29 -6.96
C PRO A 270 -20.12 22.19 -6.89
N GLN A 271 -20.68 21.04 -7.28
CA GLN A 271 -22.05 20.72 -6.94
C GLN A 271 -22.06 20.23 -5.49
N THR A 272 -22.92 20.82 -4.67
CA THR A 272 -23.41 20.22 -3.44
C THR A 272 -23.93 18.83 -3.80
N ALA A 273 -23.18 17.78 -3.44
CA ALA A 273 -23.68 16.43 -3.46
C ALA A 273 -25.00 16.45 -2.66
N ALA A 274 -26.12 16.28 -3.36
CA ALA A 274 -27.37 15.98 -2.71
C ALA A 274 -27.11 14.74 -1.87
N ALA A 275 -27.38 14.84 -0.57
CA ALA A 275 -27.26 13.77 0.40
C ALA A 275 -28.05 12.55 -0.09
N THR A 276 -27.38 11.73 -0.89
CA THR A 276 -27.84 10.41 -1.26
C THR A 276 -27.38 9.52 -0.12
N ALA A 277 -28.34 8.77 0.41
CA ALA A 277 -28.24 7.94 1.59
C ALA A 277 -26.88 7.24 1.68
N ALA A 278 -26.28 7.28 2.87
CA ALA A 278 -25.02 6.64 3.20
C ALA A 278 -24.89 5.29 2.50
N ALA A 279 -23.93 5.21 1.57
CA ALA A 279 -23.55 3.96 0.95
C ALA A 279 -23.14 2.97 2.06
N PRO A 280 -23.52 1.69 1.94
CA PRO A 280 -23.17 0.69 2.94
C PRO A 280 -21.64 0.56 3.05
N SER A 281 -21.17 0.20 4.25
CA SER A 281 -19.75 0.08 4.58
C SER A 281 -18.96 -0.75 3.56
N HIS A 282 -17.73 -0.29 3.27
CA HIS A 282 -16.71 -0.78 2.33
C HIS A 282 -16.34 -2.28 2.35
N ALA A 283 -16.94 -3.09 3.24
CA ALA A 283 -16.72 -4.52 3.36
C ALA A 283 -17.57 -5.38 2.40
N ASP A 284 -18.66 -4.84 1.86
CA ASP A 284 -19.66 -5.60 1.08
C ASP A 284 -19.83 -5.13 -0.38
N ASN A 285 -18.80 -4.52 -0.98
CA ASN A 285 -18.86 -4.19 -2.41
C ASN A 285 -18.76 -5.50 -3.26
N PRO A 286 -19.81 -5.90 -4.00
CA PRO A 286 -19.79 -7.12 -4.81
C PRO A 286 -18.73 -7.10 -5.91
N LEU A 287 -18.23 -5.92 -6.33
CA LEU A 287 -17.12 -5.77 -7.29
C LEU A 287 -15.78 -6.30 -6.76
N ARG A 288 -15.56 -6.25 -5.44
CA ARG A 288 -14.37 -6.86 -4.81
C ARG A 288 -14.38 -8.38 -4.87
N ARG A 289 -15.54 -9.01 -5.09
CA ARG A 289 -15.64 -10.49 -5.21
C ARG A 289 -15.24 -11.00 -6.60
N ALA A 290 -15.19 -10.14 -7.62
CA ALA A 290 -14.77 -10.51 -8.97
C ALA A 290 -13.24 -10.55 -9.14
N TYR A 291 -12.50 -9.90 -8.24
CA TYR A 291 -11.03 -9.90 -8.19
C TYR A 291 -10.53 -10.69 -6.97
N GLY A 292 -9.39 -11.35 -7.11
CA GLY A 292 -8.69 -11.94 -5.99
C GLY A 292 -8.16 -10.85 -5.04
N ARG A 293 -8.15 -11.15 -3.73
CA ARG A 293 -7.69 -10.24 -2.69
C ARG A 293 -6.17 -10.12 -2.65
N LEU A 294 -5.67 -8.93 -2.29
CA LEU A 294 -4.27 -8.65 -2.04
C LEU A 294 -3.98 -8.50 -0.56
N THR A 295 -3.07 -9.32 -0.03
CA THR A 295 -2.48 -9.11 1.29
C THR A 295 -1.00 -8.78 1.15
N ILE A 296 -0.59 -7.60 1.62
CA ILE A 296 0.81 -7.17 1.64
C ILE A 296 1.33 -7.23 3.08
N TYR A 297 2.34 -8.04 3.31
CA TYR A 297 3.17 -8.03 4.51
C TYR A 297 4.27 -6.98 4.34
N LEU A 298 4.06 -5.81 4.95
CA LEU A 298 4.98 -4.67 4.91
C LEU A 298 6.00 -4.76 6.06
N GLY A 299 7.26 -4.43 5.80
CA GLY A 299 8.28 -4.38 6.85
C GLY A 299 9.29 -3.27 6.60
N SER A 300 9.99 -2.87 7.66
CA SER A 300 11.00 -1.81 7.62
C SER A 300 12.25 -2.19 6.82
N ALA A 301 12.67 -3.45 6.92
CA ALA A 301 13.89 -3.93 6.28
C ALA A 301 13.86 -5.45 6.00
N ALA A 302 14.86 -5.93 5.26
CA ALA A 302 15.15 -7.36 5.15
C ALA A 302 15.39 -7.97 6.55
N GLY A 303 14.93 -9.21 6.74
CA GLY A 303 15.02 -9.89 8.04
C GLY A 303 13.93 -9.53 9.06
N SER A 304 12.98 -8.66 8.73
CA SER A 304 11.86 -8.33 9.65
C SER A 304 10.93 -9.51 9.93
N GLY A 305 10.90 -10.52 9.07
CA GLY A 305 10.09 -11.74 9.25
C GLY A 305 8.88 -11.84 8.32
N LYS A 306 8.73 -10.96 7.33
CA LYS A 306 7.59 -10.96 6.38
C LYS A 306 7.31 -12.31 5.74
N THR A 307 8.34 -12.93 5.16
CA THR A 307 8.22 -14.25 4.51
C THR A 307 7.76 -15.32 5.51
N TYR A 308 8.25 -15.27 6.75
CA TYR A 308 7.88 -16.22 7.80
C TYR A 308 6.41 -16.06 8.19
N ALA A 309 5.96 -14.82 8.42
CA ALA A 309 4.56 -14.51 8.72
C ALA A 309 3.61 -14.88 7.57
N MET A 310 4.04 -14.65 6.32
CA MET A 310 3.29 -15.04 5.13
C MET A 310 3.15 -16.58 5.03
N LEU A 311 4.22 -17.33 5.31
CA LEU A 311 4.19 -18.79 5.32
C LEU A 311 3.35 -19.36 6.47
N ASP A 312 3.41 -18.76 7.67
CA ASP A 312 2.54 -19.13 8.78
C ASP A 312 1.06 -18.97 8.42
N ARG A 313 0.73 -17.88 7.73
CA ARG A 313 -0.64 -17.67 7.25
C ARG A 313 -1.04 -18.70 6.21
N ALA A 314 -0.13 -19.07 5.30
CA ALA A 314 -0.39 -20.10 4.31
C ALA A 314 -0.68 -21.47 4.92
N HIS A 315 0.05 -21.87 5.96
CA HIS A 315 -0.25 -23.09 6.73
C HIS A 315 -1.63 -23.02 7.37
N GLN A 316 -1.97 -21.92 8.04
CA GLN A 316 -3.30 -21.76 8.64
C GLN A 316 -4.43 -21.85 7.61
N LEU A 317 -4.24 -21.29 6.41
CA LEU A 317 -5.20 -21.36 5.32
C LEU A 317 -5.32 -22.80 4.79
N LYS A 318 -4.18 -23.49 4.62
CA LYS A 318 -4.16 -24.88 4.19
C LYS A 318 -4.84 -25.81 5.21
N ASP A 319 -4.58 -25.62 6.50
CA ASP A 319 -5.20 -26.38 7.60
C ASP A 319 -6.72 -26.15 7.65
N ALA A 320 -7.18 -24.98 7.20
CA ALA A 320 -8.59 -24.66 7.02
C ALA A 320 -9.18 -25.19 5.69
N GLY A 321 -8.41 -25.96 4.90
CA GLY A 321 -8.86 -26.57 3.65
C GLY A 321 -8.82 -25.65 2.42
N VAL A 322 -8.17 -24.49 2.50
CA VAL A 322 -8.02 -23.57 1.36
C VAL A 322 -6.95 -24.08 0.40
N ASP A 323 -7.21 -23.98 -0.91
CA ASP A 323 -6.23 -24.31 -1.96
C ASP A 323 -5.14 -23.24 -2.05
N VAL A 324 -3.97 -23.53 -1.47
CA VAL A 324 -2.83 -22.61 -1.32
C VAL A 324 -1.61 -23.14 -2.06
N VAL A 325 -1.02 -22.28 -2.89
CA VAL A 325 0.17 -22.60 -3.69
C VAL A 325 1.26 -21.55 -3.48
N VAL A 326 2.51 -21.98 -3.41
CA VAL A 326 3.69 -21.11 -3.43
C VAL A 326 4.09 -20.86 -4.87
N GLY A 327 3.87 -19.64 -5.35
CA GLY A 327 4.30 -19.20 -6.68
C GLY A 327 5.77 -18.82 -6.70
N TYR A 328 6.19 -18.03 -5.71
CA TYR A 328 7.59 -17.68 -5.50
C TYR A 328 7.85 -17.32 -4.04
N VAL A 329 8.84 -17.98 -3.44
CA VAL A 329 9.40 -17.61 -2.13
C VAL A 329 10.91 -17.64 -2.23
N GLU A 330 11.57 -16.61 -1.69
CA GLU A 330 13.01 -16.56 -1.61
C GLU A 330 13.49 -16.91 -0.19
N THR A 331 14.16 -18.05 -0.09
CA THR A 331 14.65 -18.56 1.20
C THR A 331 15.97 -17.89 1.59
N HIS A 332 16.74 -17.35 0.64
CA HIS A 332 18.09 -16.80 0.86
C HIS A 332 19.00 -17.77 1.63
N GLY A 333 18.81 -19.08 1.44
CA GLY A 333 19.58 -20.14 2.14
C GLY A 333 19.19 -20.37 3.61
N ARG A 334 18.09 -19.78 4.09
CA ARG A 334 17.63 -19.92 5.48
C ARG A 334 16.93 -21.26 5.70
N ALA A 335 17.55 -22.14 6.48
CA ALA A 335 17.02 -23.48 6.79
C ALA A 335 15.63 -23.46 7.46
N GLU A 336 15.36 -22.45 8.30
CA GLU A 336 14.05 -22.32 8.96
C GLU A 336 12.93 -21.94 7.99
N THR A 337 13.19 -21.00 7.08
CA THR A 337 12.25 -20.62 6.02
C THR A 337 12.03 -21.78 5.05
N ALA A 338 13.08 -22.52 4.73
CA ALA A 338 12.98 -23.73 3.90
C ALA A 338 12.09 -24.79 4.56
N ARG A 339 12.26 -25.04 5.87
CA ARG A 339 11.37 -25.94 6.63
C ARG A 339 9.90 -25.49 6.58
N LYS A 340 9.63 -24.18 6.57
CA LYS A 340 8.25 -23.68 6.44
C LYS A 340 7.63 -23.86 5.06
N LEU A 341 8.41 -24.17 4.03
CA LEU A 341 7.87 -24.56 2.74
C LEU A 341 7.42 -26.02 2.72
N GLU A 342 7.91 -26.85 3.65
CA GLU A 342 7.50 -28.24 3.76
C GLU A 342 5.99 -28.32 3.99
N GLY A 343 5.34 -29.18 3.22
CA GLY A 343 3.89 -29.32 3.26
C GLY A 343 3.12 -28.27 2.46
N LEU A 344 3.75 -27.30 1.78
CA LEU A 344 3.04 -26.44 0.82
C LEU A 344 3.28 -26.91 -0.63
N GLU A 345 2.28 -26.79 -1.50
CA GLU A 345 2.46 -27.01 -2.94
C GLU A 345 3.32 -25.86 -3.51
N VAL A 346 4.39 -26.17 -4.24
CA VAL A 346 5.32 -25.17 -4.81
C VAL A 346 5.34 -25.28 -6.33
N ILE A 347 5.06 -24.19 -7.03
CA ILE A 347 5.22 -24.11 -8.49
C ILE A 347 6.72 -24.03 -8.81
N PRO A 348 7.25 -24.91 -9.67
CA PRO A 348 8.64 -24.84 -10.08
C PRO A 348 9.02 -23.50 -10.69
N ARG A 349 10.20 -22.98 -10.34
CA ARG A 349 10.73 -21.73 -10.92
C ARG A 349 11.00 -21.91 -12.41
N LYS A 350 10.65 -20.90 -13.21
CA LYS A 350 10.97 -20.83 -14.62
C LYS A 350 12.41 -20.37 -14.79
N VAL A 351 13.23 -21.19 -15.43
CA VAL A 351 14.62 -20.83 -15.76
C VAL A 351 14.63 -20.09 -17.10
N THR A 352 15.19 -18.88 -17.13
CA THR A 352 15.38 -18.09 -18.35
C THR A 352 16.84 -17.70 -18.52
N HIS A 353 17.24 -17.39 -19.75
CA HIS A 353 18.59 -16.95 -20.09
C HIS A 353 18.51 -15.65 -20.87
N ALA A 354 19.17 -14.62 -20.38
CA ALA A 354 19.26 -13.33 -21.06
C ALA A 354 20.68 -12.77 -20.91
N GLY A 355 21.31 -12.40 -22.03
CA GLY A 355 22.68 -11.85 -22.01
C GLY A 355 23.74 -12.78 -21.41
N GLY A 356 23.55 -14.10 -21.50
CA GLY A 356 24.44 -15.10 -20.90
C GLY A 356 24.28 -15.31 -19.39
N ILE A 357 23.35 -14.59 -18.75
CA ILE A 357 23.01 -14.76 -17.34
C ILE A 357 21.79 -15.70 -17.23
N ARG A 358 21.88 -16.67 -16.32
CA ARG A 358 20.78 -17.57 -15.95
C ARG A 358 19.95 -16.92 -14.85
N TYR A 359 18.64 -16.83 -15.07
CA TYR A 359 17.67 -16.32 -14.11
C TYR A 359 16.72 -17.43 -13.69
N GLU A 360 16.29 -17.41 -12.43
CA GLU A 360 15.21 -18.25 -11.92
C GLU A 360 14.07 -17.35 -11.49
N GLU A 361 12.93 -17.44 -12.18
CA GLU A 361 11.79 -16.56 -12.00
C GLU A 361 10.52 -17.32 -11.61
N MET A 362 9.54 -16.57 -11.11
CA MET A 362 8.19 -17.07 -10.92
C MET A 362 7.55 -17.49 -12.25
N ASP A 363 6.95 -18.69 -12.31
CA ASP A 363 6.19 -19.12 -13.48
C ASP A 363 4.74 -18.61 -13.42
N ARG A 364 4.55 -17.39 -13.94
CA ARG A 364 3.23 -16.75 -14.00
C ARG A 364 2.19 -17.59 -14.74
N GLU A 365 2.55 -18.20 -15.88
CA GLU A 365 1.57 -18.91 -16.71
C GLU A 365 1.19 -20.24 -16.07
N ALA A 366 2.12 -20.92 -15.40
CA ALA A 366 1.81 -22.10 -14.61
C ALA A 366 0.82 -21.79 -13.46
N ILE A 367 1.02 -20.67 -12.75
CA ILE A 367 0.11 -20.23 -11.68
C ILE A 367 -1.29 -19.91 -12.24
N LEU A 368 -1.37 -19.14 -13.34
CA LEU A 368 -2.64 -18.80 -13.99
C LEU A 368 -3.35 -20.04 -14.58
N GLY A 369 -2.59 -21.03 -15.04
CA GLY A 369 -3.14 -22.31 -15.49
C GLY A 369 -3.67 -23.17 -14.34
N ARG A 370 -2.94 -23.20 -13.20
CA ARG A 370 -3.31 -23.95 -11.99
C ARG A 370 -4.52 -23.35 -11.25
N LYS A 371 -4.72 -22.02 -11.35
CA LYS A 371 -5.82 -21.26 -10.73
C LYS A 371 -6.07 -21.61 -9.25
N PRO A 372 -5.05 -21.48 -8.38
CA PRO A 372 -5.24 -21.73 -6.95
C PRO A 372 -6.19 -20.71 -6.33
N THR A 373 -6.75 -21.01 -5.15
CA THR A 373 -7.52 -20.01 -4.40
C THR A 373 -6.60 -18.93 -3.84
N VAL A 374 -5.40 -19.29 -3.39
CA VAL A 374 -4.38 -18.39 -2.85
C VAL A 374 -3.01 -18.71 -3.43
N VAL A 375 -2.26 -17.69 -3.85
CA VAL A 375 -0.85 -17.81 -4.24
C VAL A 375 0.05 -16.95 -3.35
N LEU A 376 1.21 -17.49 -2.95
CA LEU A 376 2.27 -16.75 -2.26
C LEU A 376 3.29 -16.22 -3.27
N VAL A 377 3.60 -14.93 -3.18
CA VAL A 377 4.55 -14.24 -4.06
C VAL A 377 5.46 -13.34 -3.23
N ASP A 378 6.71 -13.74 -3.00
CA ASP A 378 7.67 -12.93 -2.25
C ASP A 378 8.30 -11.82 -3.13
N GLU A 379 8.83 -10.78 -2.47
CA GLU A 379 9.55 -9.64 -3.10
C GLU A 379 8.72 -8.88 -4.15
N LEU A 380 7.63 -8.23 -3.73
CA LEU A 380 6.72 -7.49 -4.63
C LEU A 380 7.42 -6.45 -5.54
N ALA A 381 8.50 -5.86 -5.04
CA ALA A 381 9.31 -4.85 -5.71
C ALA A 381 10.20 -5.38 -6.84
N HIS A 382 10.34 -6.71 -6.95
CA HIS A 382 11.30 -7.36 -7.83
C HIS A 382 11.10 -6.95 -9.30
N THR A 383 12.22 -6.76 -9.99
CA THR A 383 12.27 -6.53 -11.43
C THR A 383 12.47 -7.85 -12.13
N ASN A 384 11.46 -8.28 -12.89
CA ASN A 384 11.49 -9.60 -13.51
C ASN A 384 12.61 -9.70 -14.57
N ALA A 385 13.12 -10.92 -14.77
CA ALA A 385 14.15 -11.19 -15.77
C ALA A 385 13.75 -10.69 -17.18
N PRO A 386 14.72 -10.25 -18.01
CA PRO A 386 14.45 -9.85 -19.39
C PRO A 386 13.72 -10.94 -20.19
N GLY A 387 12.74 -10.54 -21.01
CA GLY A 387 11.88 -11.48 -21.76
C GLY A 387 10.69 -12.03 -20.96
N SER A 388 10.52 -11.63 -19.70
CA SER A 388 9.32 -11.95 -18.91
C SER A 388 8.07 -11.23 -19.45
N ALA A 389 6.90 -11.84 -19.25
CA ALA A 389 5.62 -11.30 -19.73
C ALA A 389 5.26 -9.93 -19.11
N ALA A 390 5.78 -9.64 -17.91
CA ALA A 390 5.72 -8.34 -17.27
C ALA A 390 7.11 -7.93 -16.76
N PRO A 391 7.49 -6.64 -16.83
CA PRO A 391 8.77 -6.16 -16.31
C PRO A 391 8.88 -6.12 -14.78
N LYS A 392 7.76 -6.08 -14.05
CA LYS A 392 7.75 -5.98 -12.58
C LYS A 392 6.85 -7.03 -11.96
N ARG A 393 7.28 -7.66 -10.87
CA ARG A 393 6.53 -8.74 -10.20
C ARG A 393 5.15 -8.32 -9.72
N PHE A 394 4.99 -7.08 -9.27
CA PHE A 394 3.68 -6.55 -8.89
C PHE A 394 2.64 -6.56 -10.02
N GLN A 395 3.08 -6.51 -11.28
CA GLN A 395 2.18 -6.58 -12.43
C GLN A 395 1.68 -8.02 -12.64
N ASP A 396 2.50 -9.03 -12.32
CA ASP A 396 2.07 -10.42 -12.30
C ASP A 396 1.09 -10.68 -11.16
N VAL A 397 1.33 -10.11 -9.98
CA VAL A 397 0.39 -10.12 -8.85
C VAL A 397 -0.97 -9.57 -9.27
N PHE A 398 -1.02 -8.47 -10.03
CA PHE A 398 -2.28 -7.95 -10.56
C PHE A 398 -2.92 -8.83 -11.64
N ALA A 399 -2.13 -9.59 -12.40
CA ALA A 399 -2.69 -10.57 -13.31
C ALA A 399 -3.39 -11.70 -12.53
N PHE A 400 -2.82 -12.15 -11.40
CA PHE A 400 -3.45 -13.15 -10.54
C PHE A 400 -4.77 -12.65 -9.94
N GLN A 401 -4.78 -11.43 -9.40
CA GLN A 401 -6.02 -10.83 -8.89
C GLN A 401 -7.10 -10.71 -9.97
N ALA A 402 -6.72 -10.30 -11.18
CA ALA A 402 -7.66 -10.21 -12.30
C ALA A 402 -8.22 -11.57 -12.72
N ALA A 403 -7.53 -12.66 -12.40
CA ALA A 403 -8.01 -14.02 -12.59
C ALA A 403 -8.80 -14.57 -11.39
N GLY A 404 -9.08 -13.75 -10.37
CA GLY A 404 -9.79 -14.16 -9.15
C GLY A 404 -8.92 -14.85 -8.10
N ILE A 405 -7.59 -14.89 -8.28
CA ILE A 405 -6.66 -15.58 -7.37
C ILE A 405 -6.23 -14.61 -6.25
N ASN A 406 -6.41 -15.00 -4.99
CA ASN A 406 -5.93 -14.21 -3.87
C ASN A 406 -4.41 -14.28 -3.78
N VAL A 407 -3.74 -13.18 -3.44
CA VAL A 407 -2.29 -13.08 -3.39
C VAL A 407 -1.82 -12.65 -2.01
N LEU A 408 -0.94 -13.45 -1.40
CA LEU A 408 -0.15 -13.06 -0.24
C LEU A 408 1.24 -12.65 -0.73
N THR A 409 1.71 -11.45 -0.39
CA THR A 409 2.99 -10.93 -0.86
C THR A 409 3.76 -10.19 0.23
N THR A 410 5.07 -10.03 0.06
CA THR A 410 5.89 -9.22 0.97
C THR A 410 6.46 -7.97 0.30
N LEU A 411 6.69 -6.93 1.10
CA LEU A 411 7.25 -5.67 0.66
C LEU A 411 8.10 -5.03 1.77
N ASN A 412 9.29 -4.53 1.44
CA ASN A 412 9.99 -3.58 2.33
C ASN A 412 9.63 -2.15 1.97
N ILE A 413 9.51 -1.30 2.99
CA ILE A 413 9.17 0.11 2.85
C ILE A 413 10.13 0.89 1.93
N GLN A 414 11.41 0.49 1.91
CA GLN A 414 12.45 1.12 1.11
C GLN A 414 12.22 1.07 -0.41
N HIS A 415 11.33 0.20 -0.89
CA HIS A 415 11.07 0.01 -2.32
C HIS A 415 9.97 0.93 -2.87
N LEU A 416 9.33 1.73 -2.01
CA LEU A 416 8.38 2.73 -2.49
C LEU A 416 9.12 3.86 -3.20
N GLU A 417 8.68 4.20 -4.41
CA GLU A 417 9.29 5.25 -5.23
C GLU A 417 9.37 6.59 -4.48
N GLY A 418 8.32 6.95 -3.75
CA GLY A 418 8.31 8.19 -2.97
C GLY A 418 9.40 8.22 -1.88
N LEU A 419 9.69 7.08 -1.26
CA LEU A 419 10.67 7.03 -0.18
C LEU A 419 12.13 7.01 -0.64
N GLY A 420 12.39 6.94 -1.96
CA GLY A 420 13.73 6.74 -2.50
C GLY A 420 14.76 7.76 -2.01
N ASP A 421 14.41 9.05 -2.02
CA ASP A 421 15.33 10.13 -1.62
C ASP A 421 15.60 10.10 -0.11
N SER A 422 14.56 9.92 0.71
CA SER A 422 14.68 9.79 2.15
C SER A 422 15.53 8.58 2.54
N VAL A 423 15.27 7.43 1.93
CA VAL A 423 16.05 6.20 2.16
C VAL A 423 17.51 6.39 1.74
N THR A 424 17.76 7.03 0.59
CA THR A 424 19.13 7.28 0.11
C THR A 424 19.87 8.23 1.04
N ARG A 425 19.21 9.30 1.52
CA ARG A 425 19.77 10.26 2.47
C ARG A 425 20.12 9.62 3.81
N LEU A 426 19.25 8.76 4.32
CA LEU A 426 19.43 8.05 5.59
C LEU A 426 20.51 6.97 5.47
N THR A 427 20.42 6.12 4.45
CA THR A 427 21.23 4.89 4.37
C THR A 427 22.51 5.04 3.54
N GLY A 428 22.62 6.08 2.70
CA GLY A 428 23.66 6.22 1.70
C GLY A 428 23.53 5.23 0.52
N VAL A 429 22.47 4.43 0.48
CA VAL A 429 22.27 3.37 -0.51
C VAL A 429 21.07 3.72 -1.40
N THR A 430 21.31 3.83 -2.70
CA THR A 430 20.24 4.01 -3.70
C THR A 430 19.52 2.68 -3.96
N VAL A 431 18.21 2.67 -3.73
CA VAL A 431 17.35 1.51 -4.02
C VAL A 431 17.02 1.50 -5.51
N ARG A 432 17.44 0.44 -6.22
CA ARG A 432 17.22 0.31 -7.68
C ARG A 432 15.88 -0.33 -8.03
N GLU A 433 15.42 -1.24 -7.18
CA GLU A 433 14.15 -1.92 -7.37
C GLU A 433 13.06 -1.16 -6.63
N THR A 434 12.30 -0.38 -7.39
CA THR A 434 11.22 0.44 -6.85
C THR A 434 9.88 0.02 -7.44
N LEU A 435 8.82 0.49 -6.78
CA LEU A 435 7.45 0.40 -7.24
C LEU A 435 6.62 1.61 -6.77
N PRO A 436 5.51 1.93 -7.44
CA PRO A 436 4.70 3.07 -7.07
C PRO A 436 3.99 2.89 -5.71
N ASP A 437 3.94 3.96 -4.93
CA ASP A 437 3.38 3.99 -3.58
C ASP A 437 1.90 3.62 -3.52
N TRP A 438 1.16 3.89 -4.60
CA TRP A 438 -0.26 3.54 -4.73
C TRP A 438 -0.52 2.03 -4.56
N ILE A 439 0.51 1.19 -4.60
CA ILE A 439 0.35 -0.24 -4.35
C ILE A 439 -0.18 -0.54 -2.95
N LEU A 440 0.18 0.29 -1.96
CA LEU A 440 -0.21 0.05 -0.58
C LEU A 440 -1.72 0.21 -0.42
N ASP A 441 -2.31 1.23 -1.03
CA ASP A 441 -3.76 1.45 -0.94
C ASP A 441 -4.55 0.50 -1.86
N MET A 442 -3.86 -0.25 -2.71
CA MET A 442 -4.48 -1.34 -3.46
C MET A 442 -4.54 -2.65 -2.69
N ALA A 443 -3.84 -2.75 -1.56
CA ALA A 443 -3.94 -3.91 -0.70
C ALA A 443 -5.31 -3.94 -0.02
N ASP A 444 -6.03 -5.06 -0.12
CA ASP A 444 -7.18 -5.30 0.74
C ASP A 444 -6.71 -5.38 2.21
N ASP A 445 -5.59 -6.08 2.41
CA ASP A 445 -4.94 -6.27 3.70
C ASP A 445 -3.45 -5.87 3.64
N LEU A 446 -3.12 -4.62 3.94
CA LEU A 446 -1.78 -4.24 4.38
C LEU A 446 -1.58 -4.69 5.84
N ILE A 447 -0.56 -5.49 6.16
CA ILE A 447 -0.19 -5.99 7.49
C ILE A 447 1.24 -5.57 7.81
N LEU A 448 1.44 -4.87 8.92
CA LEU A 448 2.77 -4.44 9.36
C LEU A 448 3.48 -5.56 10.12
N ILE A 449 4.66 -5.95 9.64
CA ILE A 449 5.60 -6.82 10.35
C ILE A 449 6.64 -5.93 11.02
N ASP A 450 6.29 -5.48 12.23
CA ASP A 450 7.10 -4.61 13.05
C ASP A 450 8.21 -5.39 13.78
N VAL A 451 9.39 -4.80 13.86
CA VAL A 451 10.53 -5.38 14.57
C VAL A 451 11.49 -4.27 14.99
N SER A 452 12.14 -4.42 16.14
CA SER A 452 13.09 -3.42 16.63
C SER A 452 14.41 -3.44 15.81
N PRO A 453 15.10 -2.28 15.70
CA PRO A 453 16.44 -2.19 15.14
C PRO A 453 17.44 -3.17 15.77
N GLU A 454 17.37 -3.35 17.08
CA GLU A 454 18.24 -4.21 17.87
C GLU A 454 18.10 -5.67 17.45
N ILE A 455 16.85 -6.18 17.37
CA ILE A 455 16.55 -7.54 16.93
C ILE A 455 17.02 -7.76 15.49
N LEU A 456 16.84 -6.79 14.58
CA LEU A 456 17.35 -6.91 13.21
C LEU A 456 18.86 -7.01 13.15
N ARG A 457 19.57 -6.21 13.95
CA ARG A 457 21.04 -6.25 14.03
C ARG A 457 21.53 -7.56 14.63
N GLU A 458 20.86 -8.09 15.64
CA GLU A 458 21.16 -9.41 16.20
C GLU A 458 20.94 -10.52 15.17
N ARG A 459 19.81 -10.50 14.46
CA ARG A 459 19.54 -11.44 13.36
C ARG A 459 20.60 -11.36 12.27
N LEU A 460 21.07 -10.16 11.94
CA LEU A 460 22.16 -9.97 10.98
C LEU A 460 23.47 -10.56 11.50
N ARG A 461 23.85 -10.29 12.76
CA ARG A 461 25.07 -10.83 13.39
C ARG A 461 25.07 -12.36 13.46
N ALA A 462 23.90 -12.94 13.72
CA ALA A 462 23.72 -14.39 13.75
C ALA A 462 23.68 -15.02 12.35
N GLY A 463 23.80 -14.24 11.27
CA GLY A 463 23.82 -14.73 9.89
C GLY A 463 22.44 -15.10 9.33
N PHE A 464 21.35 -14.67 9.98
CA PHE A 464 19.98 -14.98 9.53
C PHE A 464 19.47 -14.05 8.41
N ILE A 465 20.21 -13.00 8.06
CA ILE A 465 19.82 -12.01 7.04
C ILE A 465 20.77 -12.05 5.84
N TYR A 466 22.08 -12.01 6.08
CA TYR A 466 23.11 -12.07 5.04
C TYR A 466 24.19 -13.10 5.41
N PRO A 467 24.90 -13.66 4.41
CA PRO A 467 26.07 -14.49 4.67
C PRO A 467 27.15 -13.72 5.42
N SER A 468 27.96 -14.45 6.21
CA SER A 468 28.92 -13.88 7.17
C SER A 468 29.90 -12.87 6.56
N ASN A 469 30.27 -13.02 5.29
CA ASN A 469 31.16 -12.11 4.58
C ASN A 469 30.57 -10.72 4.30
N ARG A 470 29.25 -10.54 4.43
CA ARG A 470 28.54 -9.26 4.21
C ARG A 470 28.04 -8.62 5.52
N VAL A 471 28.14 -9.31 6.65
CA VAL A 471 27.58 -8.87 7.94
C VAL A 471 28.19 -7.54 8.40
N GLU A 472 29.51 -7.46 8.52
CA GLU A 472 30.20 -6.24 8.99
C GLU A 472 29.92 -5.02 8.11
N ALA A 473 30.11 -5.15 6.79
CA ALA A 473 29.82 -4.08 5.84
C ALA A 473 28.35 -3.63 5.87
N SER A 474 27.42 -4.54 6.14
CA SER A 474 25.99 -4.21 6.27
C SER A 474 25.68 -3.50 7.58
N LEU A 475 26.27 -3.94 8.69
CA LEU A 475 26.13 -3.33 10.02
C LEU A 475 26.69 -1.92 10.09
N SER A 476 27.77 -1.65 9.35
CA SER A 476 28.40 -0.32 9.28
C SER A 476 27.69 0.65 8.33
N ASN A 477 26.78 0.18 7.47
CA ASN A 477 26.06 0.98 6.47
C ASN A 477 24.55 0.89 6.67
N PHE A 478 23.85 0.06 5.88
CA PHE A 478 22.39 0.00 5.86
C PHE A 478 21.77 -0.37 7.22
N PHE A 479 22.37 -1.32 7.96
CA PHE A 479 21.83 -1.85 9.23
C PHE A 479 22.25 -1.07 10.47
N ARG A 480 22.67 0.20 10.33
CA ARG A 480 22.86 1.10 11.47
C ARG A 480 21.55 1.28 12.25
N THR A 481 21.64 1.41 13.57
CA THR A 481 20.45 1.51 14.45
C THR A 481 19.57 2.70 14.03
N GLU A 482 20.20 3.83 13.70
CA GLU A 482 19.53 5.05 13.28
C GLU A 482 18.76 4.85 11.96
N ASN A 483 19.38 4.14 11.01
CA ASN A 483 18.77 3.84 9.71
C ASN A 483 17.56 2.91 9.86
N LEU A 484 17.70 1.85 10.66
CA LEU A 484 16.62 0.90 10.90
C LEU A 484 15.47 1.54 11.70
N ALA A 485 15.77 2.42 12.64
CA ALA A 485 14.76 3.18 13.38
C ALA A 485 13.96 4.08 12.44
N ALA A 486 14.63 4.82 11.55
CA ALA A 486 13.97 5.66 10.57
C ALA A 486 13.12 4.86 9.56
N LEU A 487 13.61 3.72 9.07
CA LEU A 487 12.83 2.83 8.20
C LEU A 487 11.61 2.24 8.91
N ARG A 488 11.75 1.93 10.21
CA ARG A 488 10.64 1.45 11.04
C ARG A 488 9.56 2.52 11.22
N GLU A 489 9.96 3.74 11.51
CA GLU A 489 9.08 4.91 11.59
C GLU A 489 8.33 5.12 10.26
N LEU A 490 9.03 5.10 9.13
CA LEU A 490 8.41 5.20 7.80
C LEU A 490 7.39 4.07 7.56
N ALA A 491 7.70 2.83 7.94
CA ALA A 491 6.78 1.70 7.77
C ALA A 491 5.51 1.84 8.63
N LEU A 492 5.66 2.27 9.89
CA LEU A 492 4.53 2.56 10.79
C LEU A 492 3.67 3.68 10.22
N ARG A 493 4.28 4.80 9.83
CA ARG A 493 3.60 5.98 9.29
C ARG A 493 2.84 5.67 8.00
N GLU A 494 3.44 4.97 7.05
CA GLU A 494 2.77 4.58 5.81
C GLU A 494 1.61 3.61 6.07
N THR A 495 1.76 2.71 7.05
CA THR A 495 0.66 1.82 7.46
C THR A 495 -0.49 2.61 8.07
N VAL A 496 -0.21 3.57 8.95
CA VAL A 496 -1.21 4.47 9.53
C VAL A 496 -1.87 5.28 8.43
N ARG A 497 -1.10 5.94 7.56
CA ARG A 497 -1.57 6.79 6.46
C ARG A 497 -2.57 6.09 5.55
N THR A 498 -2.23 4.89 5.06
CA THR A 498 -3.12 4.08 4.20
C THR A 498 -4.42 3.68 4.91
N ARG A 499 -4.46 3.64 6.25
CA ARG A 499 -5.65 3.27 7.04
C ARG A 499 -6.46 4.45 7.56
N THR A 500 -5.79 5.56 7.89
CA THR A 500 -6.42 6.74 8.50
C THR A 500 -6.81 7.82 7.52
N ALA A 501 -6.72 7.58 6.20
CA ALA A 501 -7.17 8.53 5.19
C ALA A 501 -8.67 8.83 5.39
N GLU A 502 -8.96 9.87 6.18
CA GLU A 502 -10.26 10.49 6.28
C GLU A 502 -10.76 10.77 4.86
N GLN A 503 -11.97 10.32 4.54
CA GLN A 503 -12.63 10.57 3.27
C GLN A 503 -12.85 12.09 3.11
N LYS A 504 -11.85 12.79 2.58
CA LYS A 504 -12.03 14.11 2.00
C LYS A 504 -13.00 13.96 0.81
N PRO A 505 -13.93 14.92 0.61
CA PRO A 505 -14.80 14.89 -0.55
C PRO A 505 -13.95 14.83 -1.82
N SER A 506 -14.22 13.83 -2.66
CA SER A 506 -13.43 13.60 -3.86
C SER A 506 -13.55 14.80 -4.80
N PRO A 507 -12.44 15.24 -5.42
CA PRO A 507 -12.42 16.31 -6.43
C PRO A 507 -13.00 15.90 -7.78
N VAL A 508 -13.38 14.63 -7.94
CA VAL A 508 -13.85 14.00 -9.18
C VAL A 508 -15.07 13.16 -8.84
N SER A 509 -16.25 13.56 -9.32
CA SER A 509 -17.51 12.82 -9.15
C SER A 509 -17.76 11.81 -10.27
N ALA A 510 -17.14 11.99 -11.44
CA ALA A 510 -17.29 11.11 -12.59
C ALA A 510 -15.98 10.96 -13.38
N LEU A 511 -15.73 9.76 -13.89
CA LEU A 511 -14.60 9.38 -14.73
C LEU A 511 -15.12 8.82 -16.06
N VAL A 512 -14.68 9.40 -17.18
CA VAL A 512 -14.97 8.92 -18.53
C VAL A 512 -13.68 8.38 -19.14
N LEU A 513 -13.60 7.09 -19.42
CA LEU A 513 -12.46 6.47 -20.10
C LEU A 513 -12.77 6.25 -21.59
N GLY A 514 -11.99 6.87 -22.47
CA GLY A 514 -12.01 6.56 -23.90
C GLY A 514 -11.13 5.35 -24.22
N VAL A 515 -11.71 4.33 -24.86
CA VAL A 515 -10.99 3.11 -25.29
C VAL A 515 -11.00 2.93 -26.80
N GLY A 516 -9.89 2.42 -27.33
CA GLY A 516 -9.76 2.01 -28.72
C GLY A 516 -10.20 0.55 -28.91
N PRO A 517 -10.29 0.09 -30.17
CA PRO A 517 -10.67 -1.28 -30.49
C PRO A 517 -9.48 -2.22 -30.34
N ARG A 518 -8.98 -2.41 -29.12
CA ARG A 518 -7.74 -3.15 -28.85
C ARG A 518 -7.90 -4.05 -27.63
N VAL A 519 -7.45 -5.30 -27.72
CA VAL A 519 -7.44 -6.25 -26.60
C VAL A 519 -6.72 -5.69 -25.36
N ARG A 520 -5.67 -4.88 -25.57
CA ARG A 520 -4.94 -4.25 -24.45
C ARG A 520 -5.77 -3.23 -23.67
N ASP A 521 -6.83 -2.68 -24.27
CA ASP A 521 -7.65 -1.64 -23.65
C ASP A 521 -8.60 -2.24 -22.60
N VAL A 522 -8.79 -3.57 -22.58
CA VAL A 522 -9.38 -4.29 -21.44
C VAL A 522 -8.61 -3.98 -20.16
N LYS A 523 -7.27 -4.05 -20.19
CA LYS A 523 -6.43 -3.70 -19.02
C LYS A 523 -6.56 -2.22 -18.64
N LEU A 524 -6.80 -1.36 -19.62
CA LEU A 524 -7.03 0.07 -19.39
C LEU A 524 -8.37 0.31 -18.68
N ILE A 525 -9.42 -0.45 -19.02
CA ILE A 525 -10.71 -0.45 -18.30
C ILE A 525 -10.52 -0.85 -16.83
N LEU A 526 -9.78 -1.93 -16.57
CA LEU A 526 -9.51 -2.35 -15.19
C LEU A 526 -8.70 -1.31 -14.41
N ARG A 527 -7.77 -0.63 -15.09
CA ARG A 527 -7.00 0.48 -14.51
C ARG A 527 -7.89 1.67 -14.18
N GLY A 528 -8.81 2.03 -15.08
CA GLY A 528 -9.80 3.08 -14.84
C GLY A 528 -10.75 2.77 -13.68
N ALA A 529 -11.16 1.50 -13.52
CA ALA A 529 -11.97 1.06 -12.38
C ALA A 529 -11.24 1.25 -11.02
N LYS A 530 -9.92 1.09 -10.99
CA LYS A 530 -9.10 1.36 -9.79
C LYS A 530 -9.03 2.86 -9.48
N LEU A 531 -8.88 3.70 -10.51
CA LEU A 531 -8.93 5.16 -10.35
C LEU A 531 -10.31 5.61 -9.86
N ARG A 532 -11.38 5.07 -10.45
CA ARG A 532 -12.75 5.27 -9.99
C ARG A 532 -12.89 4.98 -8.50
N ALA A 533 -12.40 3.82 -8.03
CA ALA A 533 -12.52 3.42 -6.63
C ALA A 533 -11.82 4.41 -5.67
N ARG A 534 -10.72 5.03 -6.10
CA ARG A 534 -10.03 6.07 -5.33
C ARG A 534 -10.78 7.40 -5.28
N PHE A 535 -11.35 7.78 -6.42
CA PHE A 535 -12.14 9.01 -6.52
C PHE A 535 -13.57 8.83 -5.99
N ASP A 536 -14.00 7.62 -5.65
CA ASP A 536 -15.42 7.30 -5.39
C ASP A 536 -16.35 7.89 -6.48
N ALA A 537 -15.93 7.72 -7.75
CA ALA A 537 -16.57 8.36 -8.90
C ALA A 537 -17.51 7.42 -9.66
N ASP A 538 -18.44 8.00 -10.42
CA ASP A 538 -19.14 7.28 -11.48
C ASP A 538 -18.16 6.91 -12.60
N TYR A 539 -18.31 5.72 -13.20
CA TYR A 539 -17.39 5.26 -14.23
C TYR A 539 -18.09 4.93 -15.53
N THR A 540 -17.65 5.55 -16.61
CA THR A 540 -18.16 5.33 -17.97
C THR A 540 -17.01 4.96 -18.89
N VAL A 541 -17.16 3.84 -19.59
CA VAL A 541 -16.23 3.42 -20.64
C VAL A 541 -16.87 3.73 -21.99
N VAL A 542 -16.14 4.44 -22.83
CA VAL A 542 -16.64 4.94 -24.11
C VAL A 542 -15.77 4.44 -25.24
N HIS A 543 -16.38 3.75 -26.19
CA HIS A 543 -15.79 3.47 -27.50
C HIS A 543 -16.53 4.26 -28.58
N ILE A 544 -15.79 5.05 -29.37
CA ILE A 544 -16.34 5.79 -30.51
C ILE A 544 -15.73 5.27 -31.80
N GLN A 545 -16.56 4.67 -32.64
CA GLN A 545 -16.20 4.26 -33.99
C GLN A 545 -16.18 5.48 -34.92
N GLU A 546 -15.02 5.77 -35.51
CA GLU A 546 -14.91 6.83 -36.52
C GLU A 546 -15.37 6.35 -37.90
N LYS A 547 -16.04 7.22 -38.66
CA LYS A 547 -16.44 6.91 -40.05
C LYS A 547 -15.24 6.41 -40.87
N GLY A 548 -15.41 5.26 -41.53
CA GLY A 548 -14.36 4.62 -42.34
C GLY A 548 -13.43 3.68 -41.58
N ARG A 549 -13.62 3.51 -40.26
CA ARG A 549 -12.97 2.46 -39.47
C ARG A 549 -14.02 1.46 -39.02
N VAL A 550 -13.72 0.18 -39.18
CA VAL A 550 -14.55 -0.92 -38.70
C VAL A 550 -13.87 -1.49 -37.46
N THR A 551 -14.59 -1.54 -36.37
CA THR A 551 -14.14 -2.25 -35.17
C THR A 551 -14.59 -3.72 -35.26
N PRO A 552 -13.70 -4.70 -35.06
CA PRO A 552 -14.07 -6.11 -35.01
C PRO A 552 -15.11 -6.38 -33.89
N PRO A 553 -16.23 -7.08 -34.16
CA PRO A 553 -17.27 -7.35 -33.16
C PRO A 553 -16.76 -8.09 -31.93
N GLU A 554 -15.81 -9.01 -32.10
CA GLU A 554 -15.16 -9.76 -31.02
C GLU A 554 -14.45 -8.85 -30.00
N VAL A 555 -13.72 -7.83 -30.48
CA VAL A 555 -13.01 -6.88 -29.62
C VAL A 555 -13.99 -5.95 -28.90
N LEU A 556 -15.12 -5.59 -29.52
CA LEU A 556 -16.17 -4.83 -28.85
C LEU A 556 -16.80 -5.63 -27.72
N ALA A 557 -17.09 -6.91 -27.96
CA ALA A 557 -17.65 -7.79 -26.95
C ALA A 557 -16.70 -7.94 -25.75
N ASP A 558 -15.38 -8.06 -25.99
CA ASP A 558 -14.38 -8.12 -24.92
C ASP A 558 -14.33 -6.83 -24.08
N LEU A 559 -14.43 -5.66 -24.73
CA LEU A 559 -14.41 -4.36 -24.06
C LEU A 559 -15.70 -4.09 -23.27
N GLU A 560 -16.84 -4.46 -23.84
CA GLU A 560 -18.15 -4.38 -23.18
C GLU A 560 -18.20 -5.31 -21.97
N ALA A 561 -17.78 -6.57 -22.13
CA ALA A 561 -17.67 -7.52 -21.02
C ALA A 561 -16.72 -7.03 -19.93
N ALA A 562 -15.60 -6.40 -20.30
CA ALA A 562 -14.68 -5.80 -19.34
C ALA A 562 -15.29 -4.61 -18.60
N ALA A 563 -16.08 -3.77 -19.29
CA ALA A 563 -16.79 -2.65 -18.69
C ALA A 563 -17.87 -3.15 -17.71
N ASP A 564 -18.64 -4.16 -18.10
CA ASP A 564 -19.65 -4.79 -17.25
C ASP A 564 -19.04 -5.44 -16.00
N ALA A 565 -17.90 -6.13 -16.15
CA ALA A 565 -17.19 -6.77 -15.05
C ALA A 565 -16.76 -5.78 -13.95
N VAL A 566 -16.52 -4.52 -14.31
CA VAL A 566 -16.16 -3.45 -13.36
C VAL A 566 -17.33 -2.51 -13.04
N GLN A 567 -18.56 -2.88 -13.45
CA GLN A 567 -19.77 -2.07 -13.33
C GLN A 567 -19.57 -0.64 -13.85
N ALA A 568 -18.89 -0.51 -14.98
CA ALA A 568 -18.82 0.74 -15.71
C ALA A 568 -20.02 0.83 -16.66
N ARG A 569 -20.52 2.04 -16.85
CA ARG A 569 -21.47 2.30 -17.94
C ARG A 569 -20.73 2.18 -19.28
N TRP A 570 -21.06 1.17 -20.06
CA TRP A 570 -20.58 1.04 -21.44
C TRP A 570 -21.33 2.00 -22.37
N VAL A 571 -20.59 2.66 -23.26
CA VAL A 571 -21.14 3.52 -24.32
C VAL A 571 -20.41 3.22 -25.62
N TYR A 572 -21.15 2.67 -26.57
CA TYR A 572 -20.72 2.52 -27.95
C TYR A 572 -21.41 3.58 -28.83
N ALA A 573 -20.64 4.36 -29.59
CA ALA A 573 -21.17 5.37 -30.49
C ALA A 573 -20.39 5.43 -31.80
N SER A 574 -20.99 6.01 -32.84
CA SER A 574 -20.33 6.29 -34.12
C SER A 574 -20.31 7.79 -34.38
N ALA A 575 -19.14 8.35 -34.73
CA ALA A 575 -18.97 9.78 -34.97
C ALA A 575 -18.00 10.07 -36.12
N ALA A 576 -18.00 11.31 -36.61
CA ALA A 576 -17.00 11.77 -37.57
C ALA A 576 -15.61 12.00 -36.92
N ASP A 577 -15.58 12.40 -35.66
CA ASP A 577 -14.35 12.67 -34.89
C ASP A 577 -14.53 12.16 -33.45
N ALA A 578 -13.86 11.06 -33.13
CA ALA A 578 -13.96 10.42 -31.82
C ALA A 578 -13.48 11.33 -30.69
N ALA A 579 -12.45 12.16 -30.93
CA ALA A 579 -11.91 13.03 -29.89
C ALA A 579 -12.91 14.12 -29.49
N LYS A 580 -13.58 14.75 -30.46
CA LYS A 580 -14.61 15.77 -30.21
C LYS A 580 -15.83 15.19 -29.49
N SER A 581 -16.30 14.02 -29.93
CA SER A 581 -17.43 13.34 -29.28
C SER A 581 -17.10 12.93 -27.85
N LEU A 582 -15.89 12.43 -27.59
CA LEU A 582 -15.45 12.06 -26.24
C LEU A 582 -15.37 13.28 -25.30
N VAL A 583 -14.82 14.39 -25.78
CA VAL A 583 -14.77 15.65 -25.01
C VAL A 583 -16.16 16.18 -24.70
N ALA A 584 -17.10 16.08 -25.65
CA ALA A 584 -18.48 16.50 -25.43
C ALA A 584 -19.16 15.66 -24.34
N MET A 585 -19.00 14.33 -24.36
CA MET A 585 -19.55 13.43 -23.34
C MET A 585 -18.96 13.69 -21.95
N ALA A 586 -17.64 13.91 -21.86
CA ALA A 586 -17.00 14.24 -20.59
C ALA A 586 -17.52 15.58 -20.03
N ARG A 587 -17.71 16.60 -20.88
CA ARG A 587 -18.25 17.90 -20.46
C ARG A 587 -19.69 17.83 -19.98
N GLU A 588 -20.54 17.04 -20.64
CA GLU A 588 -21.95 16.89 -20.27
C GLU A 588 -22.11 16.33 -18.84
N ARG A 589 -21.17 15.49 -18.41
CA ARG A 589 -21.17 14.87 -17.08
C ARG A 589 -20.21 15.50 -16.09
N ASP A 590 -19.55 16.59 -16.48
CA ASP A 590 -18.50 17.22 -15.69
C ASP A 590 -17.42 16.23 -15.21
N ALA A 591 -17.11 15.25 -16.07
CA ALA A 591 -16.28 14.12 -15.74
C ALA A 591 -14.80 14.39 -16.02
N LEU A 592 -13.93 13.85 -15.17
CA LEU A 592 -12.52 13.72 -15.49
C LEU A 592 -12.37 12.78 -16.68
N LEU A 593 -11.77 13.26 -17.75
CA LEU A 593 -11.53 12.47 -18.94
C LEU A 593 -10.24 11.65 -18.78
N ALA A 594 -10.27 10.36 -19.08
CA ALA A 594 -9.10 9.51 -19.15
C ALA A 594 -8.95 8.92 -20.56
N VAL A 595 -7.72 8.90 -21.06
CA VAL A 595 -7.38 8.32 -22.38
C VAL A 595 -6.02 7.63 -22.34
N GLU A 596 -5.78 6.77 -23.32
CA GLU A 596 -4.49 6.10 -23.48
C GLU A 596 -3.38 7.07 -23.94
N GLY A 597 -2.18 6.93 -23.35
CA GLY A 597 -0.95 7.56 -23.81
C GLY A 597 -0.28 6.87 -25.00
N ALA A 598 0.57 7.61 -25.74
CA ALA A 598 1.33 7.06 -26.85
C ALA A 598 2.66 6.44 -26.37
N ARG A 599 2.97 5.22 -26.83
CA ARG A 599 4.16 4.45 -26.40
C ARG A 599 5.47 4.76 -27.11
N ALA A 600 5.45 5.29 -28.32
CA ALA A 600 6.66 5.43 -29.13
C ALA A 600 6.59 6.68 -30.01
N THR A 601 7.74 7.32 -30.21
CA THR A 601 7.94 8.30 -31.29
C THR A 601 7.65 7.59 -32.62
N PRO A 602 6.73 8.11 -33.45
CA PRO A 602 6.51 7.56 -34.77
C PRO A 602 7.83 7.61 -35.56
N ARG A 603 8.32 6.45 -36.03
CA ARG A 603 9.47 6.37 -36.97
C ARG A 603 9.21 7.05 -38.33
N TRP A 604 7.99 7.50 -38.57
CA TRP A 604 7.49 8.18 -39.78
C TRP A 604 6.42 9.19 -39.36
N PRO A 605 6.18 10.33 -40.06
CA PRO A 605 5.13 11.29 -39.71
C PRO A 605 3.73 10.64 -39.76
N ARG A 606 3.33 9.97 -38.68
CA ARG A 606 1.94 9.62 -38.40
C ARG A 606 1.29 10.80 -37.71
N GLY A 607 0.00 10.98 -37.96
CA GLY A 607 -0.80 12.05 -37.40
C GLY A 607 -0.78 12.10 -35.85
N PRO A 608 -1.40 13.14 -35.26
CA PRO A 608 -1.35 13.39 -33.83
C PRO A 608 -1.86 12.19 -33.00
N THR A 609 -1.27 11.98 -31.82
CA THR A 609 -1.71 10.96 -30.85
C THR A 609 -3.16 11.20 -30.44
N PHE A 610 -3.87 10.17 -29.96
CA PHE A 610 -5.26 10.33 -29.55
C PHE A 610 -5.41 11.33 -28.38
N ALA A 611 -4.52 11.26 -27.38
CA ALA A 611 -4.46 12.23 -26.30
C ALA A 611 -4.26 13.68 -26.82
N ARG A 612 -3.39 13.89 -27.82
CA ARG A 612 -3.23 15.19 -28.47
C ARG A 612 -4.50 15.64 -29.20
N ARG A 613 -5.16 14.75 -29.95
CA ARG A 613 -6.44 15.06 -30.61
C ARG A 613 -7.51 15.48 -29.61
N VAL A 614 -7.57 14.82 -28.46
CA VAL A 614 -8.50 15.14 -27.36
C VAL A 614 -8.19 16.50 -26.74
N LEU A 615 -6.91 16.84 -26.55
CA LEU A 615 -6.49 18.18 -26.15
C LEU A 615 -6.92 19.24 -27.18
N GLU A 616 -6.66 18.99 -28.47
CA GLU A 616 -7.01 19.90 -29.58
C GLU A 616 -8.53 20.04 -29.77
N ALA A 617 -9.30 19.02 -29.42
CA ALA A 617 -10.76 19.06 -29.35
C ALA A 617 -11.29 19.88 -28.15
N GLY A 618 -10.41 20.36 -27.27
CA GLY A 618 -10.73 21.27 -26.18
C GLY A 618 -10.95 20.59 -24.82
N ALA A 619 -10.35 19.42 -24.57
CA ALA A 619 -10.29 18.87 -23.22
C ALA A 619 -9.66 19.89 -22.26
N ARG A 620 -10.38 20.23 -21.18
CA ARG A 620 -9.91 21.17 -20.14
C ARG A 620 -9.05 20.47 -19.10
N GLU A 621 -9.35 19.21 -18.84
CA GLU A 621 -8.66 18.37 -17.89
C GLU A 621 -8.72 16.93 -18.40
N MET A 622 -7.60 16.21 -18.34
CA MET A 622 -7.56 14.78 -18.65
C MET A 622 -6.39 14.05 -18.02
N LEU A 623 -6.61 12.79 -17.68
CA LEU A 623 -5.57 11.82 -17.37
C LEU A 623 -5.14 11.09 -18.65
N VAL A 624 -3.86 11.13 -18.93
CA VAL A 624 -3.24 10.35 -20.00
C VAL A 624 -2.56 9.15 -19.35
N LEU A 625 -3.20 8.00 -19.45
CA LEU A 625 -2.80 6.77 -18.77
C LEU A 625 -1.92 5.96 -19.70
N GLN A 626 -0.73 5.59 -19.22
CA GLN A 626 0.10 4.69 -20.01
C GLN A 626 -0.47 3.27 -20.02
N PRO A 627 -0.64 2.67 -21.20
CA PRO A 627 -1.03 1.28 -21.29
C PRO A 627 0.12 0.40 -20.73
N PRO A 628 -0.17 -0.70 -20.01
CA PRO A 628 0.85 -1.58 -19.41
C PRO A 628 1.76 -2.21 -20.48
N THR A 629 3.05 -1.87 -20.45
CA THR A 629 4.09 -2.14 -21.48
C THR A 629 3.92 -3.50 -22.16
N PRO A 630 3.95 -3.61 -23.51
CA PRO A 630 4.09 -4.91 -24.13
C PRO A 630 5.57 -5.31 -23.97
N ALA A 631 5.86 -6.53 -23.51
CA ALA A 631 7.24 -7.00 -23.41
C ALA A 631 7.97 -6.78 -24.75
N ALA A 632 9.13 -6.13 -24.71
CA ALA A 632 10.05 -5.99 -25.84
C ALA A 632 10.95 -7.21 -25.93
#